data_AF-A0A0M9ENI1-F1
#
_entry.id   AF-A0A0M9ENI1-F1
#
_cell.length_a   1.000
_cell.length_b   1.000
_cell.length_c   1.000
_cell.angle_alpha   90.00
_cell.angle_beta   90.00
_cell.angle_gamma   90.00
#
_symmetry.space_group_name_H-M   'P 1'
#
loop_
_entity.id
_entity.type
_entity.pdbx_description
1 polymer ?
#
loop_
_entity_poly.entity_id
_entity_poly.type
_entity_poly.pdbx_seq_one_letter_code
_entity_poly.pdbx_strand_id
1 'polypeptide(L)'
;MKFSIIFAGLFASTAIATPQGNVTPNTIGALEKRASFPIPASKGSVTYKKVQYISGTFDGGMKTYGRGVKCTGQEEGSDSDAVFILKNGATLKNAIIGADQIEGVHCEGSCTIENVWWKKVCEDALSLKGDGNALIKGGGATGAEDKVIQHNGLGTVTIDGFTVVDFGKLYRSCGNCKKMGTRNVIVKNVKAYNGKVLTGINSNKGDISTITGTCASSVKEICVEYQGTTPGNEPKKIGSGPSKACKYSSVKSC
;
A
#
# COMPACT_ATOMS: atom_id res chain seq x y z
N MET A 1 -61.23 10.01 43.14
CA MET A 1 -61.61 11.45 43.06
C MET A 1 -60.64 12.27 43.90
N LYS A 2 -59.77 13.05 43.23
CA LYS A 2 -59.22 14.34 43.66
C LYS A 2 -58.31 14.83 42.52
N PHE A 3 -58.83 15.77 41.76
CA PHE A 3 -58.14 16.48 40.68
C PHE A 3 -57.20 17.52 41.29
N SER A 4 -55.99 17.63 40.76
CA SER A 4 -55.16 18.84 40.89
C SER A 4 -54.63 19.21 39.52
N ILE A 5 -55.12 20.35 39.02
CA ILE A 5 -54.71 21.06 37.82
C ILE A 5 -53.60 22.02 38.23
N ILE A 6 -52.45 22.02 37.56
CA ILE A 6 -51.48 23.12 37.65
C ILE A 6 -51.02 23.56 36.25
N PHE A 7 -51.45 24.79 35.96
CA PHE A 7 -51.01 25.82 35.02
C PHE A 7 -49.71 25.62 34.22
N ALA A 8 -49.84 25.78 32.91
CA ALA A 8 -48.76 26.05 31.97
C ALA A 8 -48.27 27.51 32.09
N GLY A 9 -46.96 27.69 32.24
CA GLY A 9 -46.28 28.97 32.09
C GLY A 9 -45.42 28.98 30.82
N LEU A 10 -45.88 29.69 29.79
CA LEU A 10 -45.08 30.01 28.60
C LEU A 10 -44.03 31.08 28.98
N PHE A 11 -42.75 30.73 28.92
CA PHE A 11 -41.67 31.73 28.90
C PHE A 11 -41.28 32.00 27.45
N ALA A 12 -41.60 33.19 26.96
CA ALA A 12 -41.11 33.72 25.70
C ALA A 12 -39.72 34.32 25.91
N SER A 13 -38.68 33.65 25.42
CA SER A 13 -37.31 34.18 25.35
C SER A 13 -37.12 34.95 24.05
N THR A 14 -37.02 36.27 24.15
CA THR A 14 -36.61 37.14 23.04
C THR A 14 -35.10 36.98 22.79
N ALA A 15 -34.74 36.32 21.69
CA ALA A 15 -33.36 36.26 21.23
C ALA A 15 -32.98 37.57 20.53
N ILE A 16 -32.03 38.31 21.12
CA ILE A 16 -31.41 39.50 20.51
C ILE A 16 -30.28 38.99 19.60
N ALA A 17 -30.45 39.12 18.29
CA ALA A 17 -29.40 38.82 17.31
C ALA A 17 -28.39 39.97 17.27
N THR A 18 -27.14 39.71 17.67
CA THR A 18 -26.01 40.59 17.41
C THR A 18 -25.46 40.31 16.00
N PRO A 19 -25.11 41.34 15.19
CA PRO A 19 -24.48 41.11 13.90
C PRO A 19 -22.98 40.95 14.13
N GLN A 20 -22.42 39.76 13.86
CA GLN A 20 -20.98 39.58 13.92
C GLN A 20 -20.47 38.78 12.72
N GLY A 21 -19.69 39.49 11.90
CA GLY A 21 -18.68 38.91 11.01
C GLY A 21 -19.11 38.73 9.56
N ASN A 22 -18.68 39.67 8.71
CA ASN A 22 -18.54 39.45 7.26
C ASN A 22 -17.73 38.16 7.02
N VAL A 23 -18.40 37.10 6.56
CA VAL A 23 -17.73 35.93 6.02
C VAL A 23 -17.20 36.31 4.64
N THR A 24 -15.96 36.77 4.57
CA THR A 24 -15.22 36.86 3.32
C THR A 24 -15.09 35.46 2.71
N PRO A 25 -15.38 35.26 1.41
CA PRO A 25 -15.30 33.96 0.75
C PRO A 25 -13.84 33.61 0.48
N ASN A 26 -13.08 33.26 1.52
CA ASN A 26 -11.67 32.88 1.39
C ASN A 26 -11.26 31.69 2.28
N THR A 27 -12.20 30.77 2.49
CA THR A 27 -11.94 29.44 3.07
C THR A 27 -12.25 28.32 2.07
N ILE A 28 -11.82 28.49 0.82
CA ILE A 28 -11.58 27.38 -0.11
C ILE A 28 -10.06 27.23 -0.26
N GLY A 29 -9.44 26.67 0.76
CA GLY A 29 -8.05 26.22 0.75
C GLY A 29 -7.94 25.15 1.85
N ALA A 30 -7.61 23.89 1.59
CA ALA A 30 -6.86 23.31 0.49
C ALA A 30 -7.68 22.21 -0.20
N LEU A 31 -7.96 22.39 -1.49
CA LEU A 31 -7.98 21.24 -2.39
C LEU A 31 -6.52 20.78 -2.45
N GLU A 32 -6.12 19.85 -1.58
CA GLU A 32 -4.86 19.14 -1.79
C GLU A 32 -4.88 18.60 -3.21
N LYS A 33 -3.98 19.12 -4.05
CA LYS A 33 -3.80 18.68 -5.41
C LYS A 33 -3.47 17.19 -5.33
N ARG A 34 -4.46 16.31 -5.59
CA ARG A 34 -4.25 14.85 -5.59
C ARG A 34 -3.00 14.58 -6.41
N ALA A 35 -2.02 13.91 -5.81
CA ALA A 35 -0.80 13.58 -6.50
C ALA A 35 -1.15 12.81 -7.77
N SER A 36 -0.67 13.28 -8.92
CA SER A 36 -0.94 12.63 -10.20
C SER A 36 -0.17 11.30 -10.24
N PHE A 37 -0.89 10.18 -10.34
CA PHE A 37 -0.29 8.86 -10.51
C PHE A 37 0.14 8.67 -11.99
N PRO A 38 1.44 8.56 -12.31
CA PRO A 38 1.94 8.64 -13.68
C PRO A 38 1.86 7.30 -14.42
N ILE A 39 0.73 6.61 -14.35
CA ILE A 39 0.52 5.34 -15.04
C ILE A 39 0.52 5.55 -16.57
N PRO A 40 1.31 4.77 -17.33
CA PRO A 40 1.31 4.88 -18.79
C PRO A 40 -0.03 4.45 -19.40
N ALA A 41 -0.32 4.96 -20.60
CA ALA A 41 -1.48 4.54 -21.37
C ALA A 41 -1.40 3.04 -21.72
N SER A 42 -2.50 2.33 -21.52
CA SER A 42 -2.58 0.91 -21.83
C SER A 42 -2.63 0.65 -23.33
N LYS A 43 -1.96 -0.41 -23.79
CA LYS A 43 -1.92 -0.87 -25.20
C LYS A 43 -2.93 -1.98 -25.51
N GLY A 44 -4.02 -2.07 -24.74
CA GLY A 44 -5.06 -3.10 -24.87
C GLY A 44 -5.30 -3.82 -23.54
N SER A 45 -6.36 -4.62 -23.48
CA SER A 45 -6.74 -5.34 -22.26
C SER A 45 -6.79 -6.85 -22.49
N VAL A 46 -6.43 -7.62 -21.46
CA VAL A 46 -6.50 -9.08 -21.42
C VAL A 46 -7.14 -9.49 -20.10
N THR A 47 -8.18 -10.30 -20.17
CA THR A 47 -8.86 -10.83 -18.99
C THR A 47 -8.65 -12.34 -18.91
N TYR A 48 -8.00 -12.81 -17.85
CA TYR A 48 -7.79 -14.23 -17.62
C TYR A 48 -8.89 -14.81 -16.75
N LYS A 49 -9.46 -15.94 -17.18
CA LYS A 49 -10.46 -16.68 -16.38
C LYS A 49 -9.84 -17.46 -15.21
N LYS A 50 -8.53 -17.72 -15.27
CA LYS A 50 -7.75 -18.41 -14.25
C LYS A 50 -6.43 -17.66 -14.06
N VAL A 51 -5.74 -17.91 -12.95
CA VAL A 51 -4.41 -17.35 -12.72
C VAL A 51 -3.44 -17.71 -13.85
N GLN A 52 -2.60 -16.76 -14.24
CA GLN A 52 -1.59 -16.95 -15.27
C GLN A 52 -0.22 -17.24 -14.63
N TYR A 53 0.29 -18.46 -14.83
CA TYR A 53 1.60 -18.86 -14.32
C TYR A 53 2.73 -18.45 -15.29
N ILE A 54 3.81 -17.88 -14.76
CA ILE A 54 5.00 -17.45 -15.50
C ILE A 54 6.25 -18.10 -14.91
N SER A 55 7.01 -18.86 -15.71
CA SER A 55 8.28 -19.50 -15.28
C SER A 55 9.54 -18.85 -15.86
N GLY A 56 9.38 -17.94 -16.82
CA GLY A 56 10.48 -17.22 -17.47
C GLY A 56 10.22 -15.72 -17.46
N THR A 57 10.52 -15.05 -18.58
CA THR A 57 10.13 -13.64 -18.76
C THR A 57 8.79 -13.54 -19.48
N PHE A 58 7.86 -12.78 -18.90
CA PHE A 58 6.64 -12.34 -19.56
C PHE A 58 6.71 -10.83 -19.78
N ASP A 59 6.69 -10.41 -21.04
CA ASP A 59 6.52 -9.01 -21.44
C ASP A 59 5.04 -8.76 -21.74
N GLY A 60 4.39 -7.96 -20.89
CA GLY A 60 2.98 -7.62 -21.02
C GLY A 60 2.68 -6.59 -22.11
N GLY A 61 3.69 -6.02 -22.76
CA GLY A 61 3.51 -5.04 -23.84
C GLY A 61 2.70 -3.80 -23.44
N MET A 62 2.72 -3.41 -22.17
CA MET A 62 1.89 -2.38 -21.52
C MET A 62 0.38 -2.57 -21.70
N LYS A 63 -0.08 -3.83 -21.87
CA LYS A 63 -1.50 -4.16 -21.78
C LYS A 63 -1.97 -4.18 -20.33
N THR A 64 -3.27 -3.97 -20.14
CA THR A 64 -3.95 -4.13 -18.85
C THR A 64 -4.39 -5.57 -18.69
N TYR A 65 -4.02 -6.20 -17.57
CA TYR A 65 -4.32 -7.57 -17.22
C TYR A 65 -5.20 -7.62 -15.99
N GLY A 66 -6.26 -8.44 -16.05
CA GLY A 66 -7.17 -8.62 -14.92
C GLY A 66 -7.83 -9.99 -14.97
N ARG A 67 -8.73 -10.23 -14.00
CA ARG A 67 -9.47 -11.49 -13.84
C ARG A 67 -10.95 -11.35 -14.19
N GLY A 68 -11.42 -10.13 -14.47
CA GLY A 68 -12.82 -9.86 -14.79
C GLY A 68 -13.75 -10.05 -13.59
N VAL A 69 -13.20 -9.94 -12.38
CA VAL A 69 -13.93 -10.09 -11.11
C VAL A 69 -13.94 -8.77 -10.36
N LYS A 70 -14.92 -8.60 -9.45
CA LYS A 70 -14.98 -7.43 -8.58
C LYS A 70 -14.04 -7.64 -7.39
N CYS A 71 -13.24 -6.62 -7.07
CA CYS A 71 -12.44 -6.59 -5.86
C CYS A 71 -13.29 -6.82 -4.61
N THR A 72 -12.82 -7.70 -3.72
CA THR A 72 -13.46 -8.09 -2.44
C THR A 72 -12.92 -7.30 -1.24
N GLY A 73 -11.95 -6.41 -1.45
CA GLY A 73 -11.38 -5.56 -0.40
C GLY A 73 -10.20 -6.23 0.28
N GLN A 74 -10.21 -6.23 1.62
CA GLN A 74 -9.13 -6.74 2.46
C GLN A 74 -9.40 -8.16 3.01
N GLU A 75 -10.35 -8.88 2.41
CA GLU A 75 -10.57 -10.29 2.69
C GLU A 75 -9.48 -11.10 1.97
N GLU A 76 -8.72 -11.90 2.73
CA GLU A 76 -7.58 -12.64 2.19
C GLU A 76 -7.98 -13.56 1.04
N GLY A 77 -7.39 -13.33 -0.13
CA GLY A 77 -7.53 -14.16 -1.31
C GLY A 77 -6.68 -15.43 -1.27
N SER A 78 -6.95 -16.32 -2.22
CA SER A 78 -6.11 -17.49 -2.47
C SER A 78 -5.16 -17.23 -3.64
N ASP A 79 -4.14 -18.08 -3.79
CA ASP A 79 -3.27 -18.04 -4.97
C ASP A 79 -4.07 -18.18 -6.30
N SER A 80 -5.24 -18.82 -6.27
CA SER A 80 -6.09 -18.97 -7.47
C SER A 80 -6.80 -17.67 -7.88
N ASP A 81 -6.79 -16.65 -7.03
CA ASP A 81 -7.39 -15.33 -7.25
C ASP A 81 -6.41 -14.32 -7.87
N ALA A 82 -5.10 -14.62 -7.85
CA ALA A 82 -4.06 -13.76 -8.38
C ALA A 82 -4.19 -13.55 -9.90
N VAL A 83 -3.80 -12.38 -10.41
CA VAL A 83 -3.68 -12.16 -11.86
C VAL A 83 -2.53 -13.00 -12.41
N PHE A 84 -1.36 -12.92 -11.77
CA PHE A 84 -0.17 -13.67 -12.15
C PHE A 84 0.46 -14.39 -10.95
N ILE A 85 0.97 -15.59 -11.19
CA ILE A 85 1.91 -16.26 -10.30
C ILE A 85 3.24 -16.44 -11.03
N LEU A 86 4.30 -15.85 -10.48
CA LEU A 86 5.67 -15.98 -10.95
C LEU A 86 6.35 -17.12 -10.21
N LYS A 87 6.85 -18.10 -10.95
CA LYS A 87 7.74 -19.13 -10.41
C LYS A 87 9.09 -18.52 -10.03
N ASN A 88 9.86 -19.23 -9.22
CA ASN A 88 11.19 -18.81 -8.82
C ASN A 88 12.08 -18.48 -10.03
N GLY A 89 12.65 -17.28 -10.05
CA GLY A 89 13.48 -16.73 -11.13
C GLY A 89 12.70 -16.00 -12.24
N ALA A 90 11.36 -16.01 -12.22
CA ALA A 90 10.57 -15.41 -13.29
C ALA A 90 10.58 -13.88 -13.26
N THR A 91 10.29 -13.29 -14.42
CA THR A 91 10.20 -11.83 -14.62
C THR A 91 8.85 -11.47 -15.23
N LEU A 92 8.15 -10.52 -14.62
CA LEU A 92 7.02 -9.82 -15.23
C LEU A 92 7.47 -8.40 -15.58
N LYS A 93 7.32 -8.02 -16.85
CA LYS A 93 7.68 -6.67 -17.28
C LYS A 93 6.65 -6.02 -18.19
N ASN A 94 6.64 -4.69 -18.18
CA ASN A 94 5.78 -3.87 -19.04
C ASN A 94 4.30 -4.31 -18.97
N ALA A 95 3.72 -4.35 -17.78
CA ALA A 95 2.33 -4.79 -17.60
C ALA A 95 1.57 -3.78 -16.75
N ILE A 96 0.28 -3.62 -17.02
CA ILE A 96 -0.64 -2.91 -16.14
C ILE A 96 -1.56 -3.95 -15.50
N ILE A 97 -1.72 -3.93 -14.19
CA ILE A 97 -2.68 -4.73 -13.45
C ILE A 97 -3.95 -3.89 -13.27
N GLY A 98 -5.06 -4.43 -13.77
CA GLY A 98 -6.39 -3.81 -13.76
C GLY A 98 -7.01 -3.77 -12.37
N ALA A 99 -8.16 -3.11 -12.26
CA ALA A 99 -8.94 -3.05 -11.03
C ALA A 99 -9.87 -4.28 -10.86
N ASP A 100 -10.02 -5.08 -11.92
CA ASP A 100 -10.87 -6.26 -12.01
C ASP A 100 -10.14 -7.52 -11.50
N GLN A 101 -9.61 -7.43 -10.27
CA GLN A 101 -8.80 -8.44 -9.60
C GLN A 101 -9.12 -8.49 -8.10
N ILE A 102 -8.81 -9.62 -7.47
CA ILE A 102 -8.88 -9.81 -6.02
C ILE A 102 -7.46 -9.79 -5.44
N GLU A 103 -6.58 -10.63 -6.01
CA GLU A 103 -5.16 -10.68 -5.71
C GLU A 103 -4.33 -10.19 -6.92
N GLY A 104 -3.27 -9.43 -6.65
CA GLY A 104 -2.42 -8.84 -7.68
C GLY A 104 -1.47 -9.85 -8.33
N VAL A 105 -0.21 -9.81 -7.92
CA VAL A 105 0.87 -10.66 -8.45
C VAL A 105 1.53 -11.40 -7.30
N HIS A 106 1.71 -12.72 -7.43
CA HIS A 106 2.43 -13.52 -6.44
C HIS A 106 3.78 -13.98 -6.99
N CYS A 107 4.81 -13.99 -6.14
CA CYS A 107 6.09 -14.64 -6.44
C CYS A 107 6.30 -15.84 -5.52
N GLU A 108 6.55 -17.02 -6.10
CA GLU A 108 6.82 -18.27 -5.36
C GLU A 108 8.30 -18.40 -4.90
N GLY A 109 9.13 -17.40 -5.18
CA GLY A 109 10.54 -17.36 -4.79
C GLY A 109 11.17 -16.03 -5.23
N SER A 110 12.42 -16.07 -5.69
CA SER A 110 13.05 -14.90 -6.31
C SER A 110 12.26 -14.48 -7.56
N CYS A 111 12.09 -13.19 -7.80
CA CYS A 111 11.39 -12.70 -8.99
C CYS A 111 11.80 -11.27 -9.35
N THR A 112 11.56 -10.89 -10.61
CA THR A 112 11.74 -9.51 -11.08
C THR A 112 10.41 -8.94 -11.56
N ILE A 113 10.10 -7.74 -11.08
CA ILE A 113 8.96 -6.93 -11.48
C ILE A 113 9.52 -5.66 -12.11
N GLU A 114 9.43 -5.51 -13.44
CA GLU A 114 10.04 -4.40 -14.16
C GLU A 114 9.01 -3.57 -14.92
N ASN A 115 8.85 -2.29 -14.58
CA ASN A 115 7.88 -1.41 -15.23
C ASN A 115 6.45 -1.98 -15.20
N VAL A 116 6.02 -2.44 -14.02
CA VAL A 116 4.66 -2.97 -13.78
C VAL A 116 3.85 -1.95 -12.98
N TRP A 117 2.59 -1.74 -13.39
CA TRP A 117 1.73 -0.70 -12.85
C TRP A 117 0.41 -1.24 -12.34
N TRP A 118 0.04 -0.95 -11.09
CA TRP A 118 -1.27 -1.32 -10.54
C TRP A 118 -2.20 -0.11 -10.59
N LYS A 119 -3.23 -0.21 -11.44
CA LYS A 119 -4.22 0.86 -11.62
C LYS A 119 -5.05 1.10 -10.35
N LYS A 120 -5.35 0.02 -9.63
CA LYS A 120 -6.00 0.04 -8.32
C LYS A 120 -5.67 -1.27 -7.61
N VAL A 121 -5.03 -1.17 -6.44
CA VAL A 121 -4.79 -2.33 -5.58
C VAL A 121 -6.10 -2.76 -4.92
N CYS A 122 -6.31 -4.07 -4.75
CA CYS A 122 -7.49 -4.62 -4.09
C CYS A 122 -7.11 -5.01 -2.67
N GLU A 123 -6.49 -6.17 -2.51
CA GLU A 123 -5.85 -6.59 -1.26
C GLU A 123 -4.39 -6.08 -1.23
N ASP A 124 -3.48 -6.82 -1.87
CA ASP A 124 -2.07 -6.48 -2.05
C ASP A 124 -1.72 -6.35 -3.55
N ALA A 125 -0.75 -5.50 -3.89
CA ALA A 125 -0.30 -5.37 -5.28
C ALA A 125 0.63 -6.54 -5.66
N LEU A 126 1.59 -6.81 -4.78
CA LEU A 126 2.62 -7.83 -4.93
C LEU A 126 2.82 -8.59 -3.62
N SER A 127 2.65 -9.91 -3.69
CA SER A 127 2.87 -10.82 -2.57
C SER A 127 4.07 -11.73 -2.86
N LEU A 128 5.15 -11.56 -2.08
CA LEU A 128 6.36 -12.36 -2.16
C LEU A 128 6.21 -13.57 -1.23
N LYS A 129 5.67 -14.66 -1.75
CA LYS A 129 5.21 -15.84 -0.98
C LYS A 129 6.36 -16.76 -0.59
N GLY A 130 7.32 -16.99 -1.48
CA GLY A 130 8.46 -17.89 -1.26
C GLY A 130 9.78 -17.18 -0.96
N ASP A 131 10.73 -17.95 -0.44
CA ASP A 131 12.07 -17.46 -0.10
C ASP A 131 12.85 -17.08 -1.38
N GLY A 132 13.61 -15.99 -1.31
CA GLY A 132 14.38 -15.47 -2.43
C GLY A 132 14.48 -13.96 -2.44
N ASN A 133 15.34 -13.43 -3.32
CA ASN A 133 15.45 -11.99 -3.51
C ASN A 133 14.48 -11.52 -4.59
N ALA A 134 13.80 -10.40 -4.35
CA ALA A 134 12.92 -9.78 -5.33
C ALA A 134 13.47 -8.42 -5.78
N LEU A 135 13.40 -8.15 -7.07
CA LEU A 135 13.73 -6.86 -7.65
C LEU A 135 12.47 -6.22 -8.25
N ILE A 136 12.04 -5.09 -7.69
CA ILE A 136 11.03 -4.22 -8.27
C ILE A 136 11.76 -3.02 -8.86
N LYS A 137 11.66 -2.84 -10.18
CA LYS A 137 12.38 -1.80 -10.94
C LYS A 137 11.40 -0.97 -11.77
N GLY A 138 11.29 0.32 -11.45
CA GLY A 138 10.29 1.21 -12.04
C GLY A 138 8.86 0.78 -11.70
N GLY A 139 7.89 1.30 -12.45
CA GLY A 139 6.49 0.98 -12.23
C GLY A 139 5.85 1.81 -11.11
N GLY A 140 4.65 1.40 -10.70
CA GLY A 140 3.94 2.10 -9.64
C GLY A 140 2.63 1.45 -9.22
N ALA A 141 2.09 1.88 -8.09
CA ALA A 141 0.78 1.42 -7.60
C ALA A 141 -0.01 2.56 -6.95
N THR A 142 -1.32 2.47 -7.02
CA THR A 142 -2.21 3.38 -6.29
C THR A 142 -3.43 2.70 -5.68
N GLY A 143 -3.97 3.30 -4.62
CA GLY A 143 -5.22 2.89 -3.99
C GLY A 143 -5.11 1.62 -3.15
N ALA A 144 -3.95 1.36 -2.54
CA ALA A 144 -3.76 0.22 -1.63
C ALA A 144 -4.25 0.58 -0.23
N GLU A 145 -5.32 -0.06 0.24
CA GLU A 145 -5.89 0.25 1.56
C GLU A 145 -4.97 -0.15 2.71
N ASP A 146 -4.37 -1.35 2.66
CA ASP A 146 -3.35 -1.79 3.62
C ASP A 146 -1.94 -1.83 3.03
N LYS A 147 -1.59 -2.76 2.13
CA LYS A 147 -0.20 -2.91 1.67
C LYS A 147 -0.10 -2.96 0.15
N VAL A 148 1.01 -2.43 -0.36
CA VAL A 148 1.38 -2.56 -1.77
C VAL A 148 2.22 -3.83 -1.94
N ILE A 149 3.28 -3.98 -1.15
CA ILE A 149 4.19 -5.13 -1.20
C ILE A 149 4.16 -5.87 0.14
N GLN A 150 3.63 -7.10 0.11
CA GLN A 150 3.65 -8.04 1.23
C GLN A 150 4.82 -9.01 1.06
N HIS A 151 5.71 -9.08 2.06
CA HIS A 151 6.88 -9.96 2.03
C HIS A 151 6.75 -11.09 3.06
N ASN A 152 6.38 -12.28 2.58
CA ASN A 152 6.17 -13.49 3.39
C ASN A 152 7.40 -14.40 3.39
N GLY A 153 8.04 -14.57 2.25
CA GLY A 153 9.31 -15.30 2.12
C GLY A 153 10.45 -14.64 2.90
N LEU A 154 11.55 -15.36 3.06
CA LEU A 154 12.81 -14.82 3.57
C LEU A 154 13.69 -14.32 2.43
N GLY A 155 14.41 -13.23 2.64
CA GLY A 155 15.31 -12.66 1.64
C GLY A 155 15.34 -11.14 1.65
N THR A 156 15.73 -10.56 0.52
CA THR A 156 15.82 -9.11 0.33
C THR A 156 14.96 -8.64 -0.82
N VAL A 157 14.18 -7.59 -0.59
CA VAL A 157 13.40 -6.89 -1.61
C VAL A 157 14.10 -5.59 -1.96
N THR A 158 14.44 -5.40 -3.23
CA THR A 158 14.92 -4.12 -3.74
C THR A 158 13.79 -3.44 -4.52
N ILE A 159 13.43 -2.22 -4.12
CA ILE A 159 12.43 -1.37 -4.78
C ILE A 159 13.17 -0.16 -5.31
N ASP A 160 13.32 -0.06 -6.63
CA ASP A 160 14.09 1.00 -7.28
C ASP A 160 13.25 1.75 -8.32
N GLY A 161 13.07 3.06 -8.14
CA GLY A 161 12.37 3.91 -9.11
C GLY A 161 10.84 3.75 -9.13
N PHE A 162 10.24 3.14 -8.10
CA PHE A 162 8.80 2.91 -8.00
C PHE A 162 8.05 4.20 -7.62
N THR A 163 6.87 4.43 -8.20
CA THR A 163 5.97 5.53 -7.80
C THR A 163 4.73 4.98 -7.08
N VAL A 164 4.46 5.43 -5.87
CA VAL A 164 3.30 4.99 -5.08
C VAL A 164 2.46 6.18 -4.63
N VAL A 165 1.14 6.09 -4.81
CA VAL A 165 0.18 7.16 -4.50
C VAL A 165 -1.03 6.58 -3.77
N ASP A 166 -1.49 7.23 -2.69
CA ASP A 166 -2.68 6.83 -1.93
C ASP A 166 -2.56 5.37 -1.43
N PHE A 167 -1.79 5.17 -0.34
CA PHE A 167 -1.43 3.83 0.12
C PHE A 167 -1.39 3.70 1.65
N GLY A 168 -1.70 2.52 2.17
CA GLY A 168 -1.45 2.17 3.57
C GLY A 168 0.05 2.02 3.81
N LYS A 169 0.67 0.98 3.26
CA LYS A 169 2.08 0.64 3.44
C LYS A 169 2.73 0.28 2.10
N LEU A 170 3.85 0.90 1.72
CA LEU A 170 4.53 0.49 0.48
C LEU A 170 5.12 -0.92 0.66
N TYR A 171 5.83 -1.17 1.75
CA TYR A 171 6.42 -2.47 2.05
C TYR A 171 6.10 -2.91 3.48
N ARG A 172 5.71 -4.17 3.64
CA ARG A 172 5.55 -4.82 4.95
C ARG A 172 6.21 -6.20 4.98
N SER A 173 7.17 -6.37 5.89
CA SER A 173 7.67 -7.68 6.31
C SER A 173 6.57 -8.40 7.10
N CYS A 174 6.21 -9.63 6.73
CA CYS A 174 5.16 -10.36 7.43
C CYS A 174 5.50 -10.54 8.91
N GLY A 175 4.66 -10.01 9.81
CA GLY A 175 4.97 -9.94 11.23
C GLY A 175 4.52 -11.15 12.05
N ASN A 176 3.66 -12.00 11.51
CA ASN A 176 3.10 -13.17 12.21
C ASN A 176 2.99 -14.40 11.29
N CYS A 177 3.83 -14.46 10.25
CA CYS A 177 3.88 -15.60 9.34
C CYS A 177 4.31 -16.88 10.09
N LYS A 178 3.87 -18.04 9.59
CA LYS A 178 4.26 -19.36 10.14
C LYS A 178 5.78 -19.52 10.21
N LYS A 179 6.47 -19.10 9.15
CA LYS A 179 7.93 -19.01 9.11
C LYS A 179 8.34 -17.56 9.38
N MET A 180 9.07 -17.35 10.47
CA MET A 180 9.66 -16.06 10.83
C MET A 180 11.18 -16.14 10.65
N GLY A 181 11.76 -15.04 10.19
CA GLY A 181 13.19 -14.89 9.93
C GLY A 181 13.46 -13.50 9.40
N THR A 182 14.66 -13.27 8.89
CA THR A 182 15.09 -11.97 8.41
C THR A 182 14.54 -11.66 7.01
N ARG A 183 13.93 -10.48 6.88
CA ARG A 183 13.42 -9.90 5.64
C ARG A 183 13.93 -8.47 5.50
N ASN A 184 14.82 -8.26 4.53
CA ASN A 184 15.38 -6.95 4.27
C ASN A 184 14.64 -6.22 3.16
N VAL A 185 14.65 -4.89 3.21
CA VAL A 185 14.16 -4.04 2.12
C VAL A 185 15.16 -2.94 1.80
N ILE A 186 15.39 -2.72 0.52
CA ILE A 186 16.22 -1.65 -0.02
C ILE A 186 15.32 -0.79 -0.89
N VAL A 187 15.08 0.45 -0.50
CA VAL A 187 14.24 1.43 -1.20
C VAL A 187 15.14 2.49 -1.83
N LYS A 188 15.12 2.56 -3.16
CA LYS A 188 15.95 3.46 -3.97
C LYS A 188 15.08 4.27 -4.91
N ASN A 189 15.35 5.57 -5.01
CA ASN A 189 14.75 6.44 -6.03
C ASN A 189 13.20 6.39 -6.07
N VAL A 190 12.55 6.06 -4.96
CA VAL A 190 11.09 5.94 -4.89
C VAL A 190 10.46 7.32 -4.74
N LYS A 191 9.28 7.49 -5.34
CA LYS A 191 8.42 8.66 -5.13
C LYS A 191 7.14 8.21 -4.45
N ALA A 192 6.93 8.68 -3.23
CA ALA A 192 5.78 8.29 -2.41
C ALA A 192 4.87 9.48 -2.10
N TYR A 193 3.57 9.32 -2.29
CA TYR A 193 2.58 10.36 -2.04
C TYR A 193 1.38 9.79 -1.26
N ASN A 194 0.91 10.52 -0.25
CA ASN A 194 -0.31 10.21 0.49
C ASN A 194 -0.31 8.79 1.11
N GLY A 195 0.71 8.52 1.94
CA GLY A 195 0.95 7.22 2.54
C GLY A 195 0.77 7.18 4.06
N LYS A 196 0.43 6.02 4.65
CA LYS A 196 0.58 5.86 6.11
C LYS A 196 2.01 5.49 6.50
N VAL A 197 2.58 4.46 5.88
CA VAL A 197 3.93 3.96 6.20
C VAL A 197 4.70 3.64 4.92
N LEU A 198 5.94 4.12 4.75
CA LEU A 198 6.75 3.70 3.59
C LEU A 198 7.27 2.27 3.81
N THR A 199 8.01 1.98 4.89
CA THR A 199 8.46 0.60 5.20
C THR A 199 8.10 0.16 6.62
N GLY A 200 7.60 -1.07 6.76
CA GLY A 200 7.34 -1.73 8.04
C GLY A 200 8.15 -3.01 8.22
N ILE A 201 9.13 -3.00 9.12
CA ILE A 201 10.09 -4.10 9.34
C ILE A 201 9.94 -4.71 10.74
N ASN A 202 10.33 -5.98 10.92
CA ASN A 202 10.38 -6.64 12.23
C ASN A 202 11.82 -6.69 12.75
N SER A 203 12.28 -5.63 13.42
CA SER A 203 13.71 -5.49 13.77
C SER A 203 14.18 -6.53 14.79
N ASN A 204 13.28 -7.06 15.63
CA ASN A 204 13.56 -8.21 16.50
C ASN A 204 13.83 -9.53 15.74
N LYS A 205 13.55 -9.57 14.42
CA LYS A 205 13.89 -10.68 13.52
C LYS A 205 15.11 -10.38 12.63
N GLY A 206 15.77 -9.26 12.88
CA GLY A 206 16.96 -8.82 12.15
C GLY A 206 16.67 -8.09 10.84
N ASP A 207 15.40 -7.79 10.55
CA ASP A 207 15.01 -7.05 9.35
C ASP A 207 15.70 -5.67 9.30
N ILE A 208 16.24 -5.32 8.14
CA ILE A 208 16.83 -4.01 7.86
C ILE A 208 16.07 -3.34 6.71
N SER A 209 15.72 -2.07 6.88
CA SER A 209 15.27 -1.17 5.82
C SER A 209 16.37 -0.18 5.49
N THR A 210 16.78 -0.10 4.23
CA THR A 210 17.71 0.93 3.74
C THR A 210 16.99 1.82 2.74
N ILE A 211 17.00 3.14 2.94
CA ILE A 211 16.27 4.09 2.08
C ILE A 211 17.24 5.16 1.57
N THR A 212 17.33 5.30 0.24
CA THR A 212 18.23 6.26 -0.43
C THR A 212 17.58 6.86 -1.67
N GLY A 213 17.89 8.13 -1.98
CA GLY A 213 17.38 8.81 -3.19
C GLY A 213 15.85 8.93 -3.28
N THR A 214 15.14 8.60 -2.20
CA THR A 214 13.67 8.54 -2.13
C THR A 214 13.12 9.85 -1.62
N CYS A 215 11.97 10.26 -2.13
CA CYS A 215 11.19 11.40 -1.63
C CYS A 215 9.80 10.93 -1.19
N ALA A 216 9.20 11.66 -0.24
CA ALA A 216 7.89 11.34 0.29
C ALA A 216 7.12 12.62 0.64
N SER A 217 5.91 12.79 0.08
CA SER A 217 5.01 13.90 0.39
C SER A 217 3.74 13.35 1.04
N SER A 218 3.31 13.94 2.16
CA SER A 218 2.14 13.46 2.91
C SER A 218 2.20 11.97 3.28
N VAL A 219 3.40 11.48 3.62
CA VAL A 219 3.60 10.12 4.17
C VAL A 219 3.84 10.23 5.67
N LYS A 220 2.99 9.59 6.49
CA LYS A 220 3.01 9.79 7.95
C LYS A 220 4.27 9.24 8.60
N GLU A 221 4.71 8.05 8.21
CA GLU A 221 5.91 7.40 8.77
C GLU A 221 6.79 6.80 7.67
N ILE A 222 8.09 7.05 7.72
CA ILE A 222 9.02 6.58 6.68
C ILE A 222 9.46 5.14 6.95
N CYS A 223 9.90 4.82 8.16
CA CYS A 223 10.29 3.46 8.52
C CYS A 223 9.80 3.16 9.92
N VAL A 224 9.03 2.10 10.07
CA VAL A 224 8.41 1.66 11.32
C VAL A 224 8.95 0.29 11.69
N GLU A 225 9.40 0.16 12.92
CA GLU A 225 9.85 -1.09 13.51
C GLU A 225 8.70 -1.73 14.30
N TYR A 226 8.51 -3.03 14.08
CA TYR A 226 7.52 -3.86 14.76
C TYR A 226 8.22 -5.00 15.50
N GLN A 227 7.55 -5.50 16.54
CA GLN A 227 7.88 -6.76 17.19
C GLN A 227 7.21 -7.90 16.41
N GLY A 228 7.96 -8.57 15.52
CA GLY A 228 7.52 -9.79 14.85
C GLY A 228 7.23 -10.90 15.86
N THR A 229 6.15 -11.63 15.64
CA THR A 229 5.51 -12.58 16.56
C THR A 229 5.16 -13.89 15.84
N THR A 230 4.29 -14.72 16.43
CA THR A 230 3.81 -15.99 15.89
C THR A 230 2.41 -15.87 15.28
N PRO A 231 1.96 -16.82 14.44
CA PRO A 231 0.62 -16.83 13.86
C PRO A 231 -0.49 -16.61 14.91
N GLY A 232 -1.49 -15.81 14.54
CA GLY A 232 -2.61 -15.44 15.41
C GLY A 232 -2.33 -14.31 16.39
N ASN A 233 -1.09 -13.80 16.44
CA ASN A 233 -0.75 -12.64 17.27
C ASN A 233 -0.43 -11.44 16.37
N GLU A 234 -0.97 -10.27 16.71
CA GLU A 234 -0.70 -9.05 15.94
C GLU A 234 0.66 -8.44 16.32
N PRO A 235 1.53 -8.11 15.34
CA PRO A 235 2.80 -7.45 15.59
C PRO A 235 2.59 -6.05 16.17
N LYS A 236 3.24 -5.75 17.29
CA LYS A 236 3.17 -4.42 17.92
C LYS A 236 4.22 -3.48 17.33
N LYS A 237 3.84 -2.23 17.09
CA LYS A 237 4.79 -1.16 16.77
C LYS A 237 5.69 -0.91 17.98
N ILE A 238 7.01 -0.85 17.75
CA ILE A 238 8.02 -0.61 18.80
C ILE A 238 8.88 0.63 18.53
N GLY A 239 8.88 1.15 17.31
CA GLY A 239 9.65 2.35 16.96
C GLY A 239 9.29 2.91 15.60
N SER A 240 9.70 4.15 15.34
CA SER A 240 9.56 4.82 14.04
C SER A 240 10.66 5.85 13.89
N GLY A 241 11.10 6.08 12.65
CA GLY A 241 12.21 7.00 12.35
C GLY A 241 13.53 6.28 12.02
N PRO A 242 14.63 7.03 11.85
CA PRO A 242 15.96 6.47 11.66
C PRO A 242 16.43 5.65 12.86
N SER A 243 17.07 4.50 12.60
CA SER A 243 17.62 3.61 13.63
C SER A 243 18.71 2.69 13.07
N LYS A 244 19.20 1.73 13.87
CA LYS A 244 20.10 0.66 13.39
C LYS A 244 19.44 -0.22 12.31
N ALA A 245 18.12 -0.42 12.42
CA ALA A 245 17.33 -1.22 11.49
C ALA A 245 16.72 -0.38 10.37
N CYS A 246 16.34 0.86 10.66
CA CYS A 246 15.81 1.85 9.70
C CYS A 246 16.92 2.80 9.24
N LYS A 247 17.66 2.41 8.20
CA LYS A 247 18.86 3.10 7.72
C LYS A 247 18.53 4.16 6.67
N TYR A 248 18.39 5.41 7.12
CA TYR A 248 18.29 6.62 6.31
C TYR A 248 18.59 7.86 7.16
N SER A 249 18.96 8.98 6.53
CA SER A 249 19.21 10.24 7.24
C SER A 249 17.96 11.11 7.28
N SER A 250 17.44 11.48 6.12
CA SER A 250 16.20 12.23 5.94
C SER A 250 15.56 11.85 4.60
N VAL A 251 14.25 12.05 4.50
CA VAL A 251 13.49 11.91 3.26
C VAL A 251 12.87 13.27 2.96
N LYS A 252 13.24 13.87 1.83
CA LYS A 252 12.69 15.15 1.39
C LYS A 252 11.27 14.97 0.82
N SER A 253 10.51 16.06 0.78
CA SER A 253 9.28 16.10 -0.01
C SER A 253 9.58 15.80 -1.48
N CYS A 254 8.66 15.10 -2.12
CA CYS A 254 8.54 15.20 -3.57
C CYS A 254 7.79 16.51 -3.91
#